data_AF-A0A2R3ITF9-F1
#
_entry.id   AF-A0A2R3ITF9-F1
#
_cell.length_a   1.000
_cell.length_b   1.000
_cell.length_c   1.000
_cell.angle_alpha   90.00
_cell.angle_beta   90.00
_cell.angle_gamma   90.00
#
_symmetry.space_group_name_H-M   'P 1'
#
loop_
_entity.id
_entity.type
_entity.pdbx_description
1 polymer ?
#
loop_
_entity_poly.entity_id
_entity_poly.type
_entity_poly.pdbx_seq_one_letter_code
_entity_poly.pdbx_strand_id
1 'polypeptide(L)' 'MDISLSSWKKYEASITDMGLGPVLKITNHPRFKKYTLWLMTGDTAPECGQVSPE' A
#
# COMPACT_ATOMS: atom_id res chain seq x y z
N MET A 1 -12.86 -1.11 0.71
CA MET A 1 -11.68 -1.90 0.28
C MET A 1 -12.11 -3.35 0.28
N ASP A 2 -11.99 -4.02 -0.86
CA ASP A 2 -12.44 -5.41 -1.07
C ASP A 2 -11.24 -6.36 -0.93
N ILE A 3 -10.54 -6.26 0.19
CA ILE A 3 -9.47 -7.19 0.55
C ILE A 3 -9.96 -7.89 1.81
N SER A 4 -10.25 -9.17 1.69
CA SER A 4 -10.72 -9.98 2.81
C SER A 4 -9.65 -9.99 3.92
N LEU A 5 -10.06 -9.84 5.18
CA LEU A 5 -9.16 -9.86 6.33
C LEU A 5 -8.27 -11.13 6.36
N SER A 6 -8.81 -12.25 5.89
CA SER A 6 -8.10 -13.52 5.74
C SER A 6 -6.94 -13.43 4.75
N SER A 7 -7.09 -12.67 3.66
CA SER A 7 -6.01 -12.41 2.70
C SER A 7 -4.99 -11.43 3.27
N TRP A 8 -5.45 -10.41 4.02
CA TRP A 8 -4.56 -9.49 4.73
C TRP A 8 -3.63 -10.20 5.70
N LYS A 9 -4.18 -11.12 6.52
CA LYS A 9 -3.40 -11.96 7.44
C LYS A 9 -2.35 -12.83 6.72
N LYS A 10 -2.64 -13.30 5.51
CA LYS A 10 -1.69 -14.06 4.70
C LYS A 10 -0.57 -13.17 4.14
N TYR A 11 -0.89 -11.94 3.77
CA TYR A 11 0.11 -10.95 3.36
C TYR A 11 1.02 -10.57 4.54
N GLU A 12 0.47 -10.31 5.73
CA GLU A 12 1.27 -10.03 6.95
C GLU A 12 2.14 -11.21 7.37
N ALA A 13 1.64 -12.44 7.22
CA ALA A 13 2.40 -13.64 7.54
C ALA A 13 3.45 -14.00 6.47
N SER A 14 3.61 -13.17 5.42
CA SER A 14 4.49 -13.44 4.26
C SER A 14 4.18 -14.79 3.57
N ILE A 15 2.96 -15.31 3.76
CA ILE A 15 2.49 -16.58 3.18
C ILE A 15 2.06 -16.37 1.74
N THR A 16 1.64 -15.15 1.39
CA THR A 16 1.25 -14.77 0.04
C THR A 16 1.92 -13.46 -0.26
N ASP A 17 2.61 -13.38 -1.40
CA ASP A 17 3.21 -12.14 -1.86
C ASP A 17 2.06 -11.20 -2.30
N MET A 18 2.05 -9.97 -1.78
CA MET A 18 1.01 -9.00 -2.12
C MET A 18 1.23 -8.54 -3.55
N GLY A 19 0.59 -9.21 -4.51
CA GLY A 19 0.68 -8.86 -5.92
C GLY A 19 0.25 -7.42 -6.20
N LEU A 20 0.59 -6.93 -7.40
CA LEU A 20 0.28 -5.56 -7.82
C LEU A 20 -1.21 -5.18 -7.73
N GLY A 21 -2.13 -6.14 -7.84
CA GLY A 21 -3.58 -5.89 -7.75
C GLY A 21 -4.04 -5.22 -6.44
N PRO A 22 -3.85 -5.87 -5.27
CA PRO A 22 -4.16 -5.25 -3.98
C PRO A 22 -3.33 -3.99 -3.70
N VAL A 23 -2.06 -3.94 -4.10
CA VAL A 23 -1.22 -2.72 -3.98
C VAL A 23 -1.82 -1.56 -4.77
N LEU A 24 -2.16 -1.75 -6.05
CA LEU A 24 -2.81 -0.74 -6.89
C LEU A 24 -4.17 -0.31 -6.32
N LYS A 25 -4.91 -1.23 -5.71
CA LYS A 25 -6.21 -0.93 -5.09
C LYS A 25 -6.06 -0.06 -3.83
N ILE A 26 -4.96 -0.23 -3.10
CA ILE A 26 -4.58 0.62 -1.97
C ILE A 26 -4.08 1.97 -2.50
N THR A 27 -3.14 2.00 -3.44
CA THR A 27 -2.55 3.25 -3.95
C THR A 27 -3.54 4.10 -4.77
N ASN A 28 -4.53 3.50 -5.44
CA ASN A 28 -5.61 4.25 -6.08
C ASN A 28 -6.63 4.82 -5.10
N HIS A 29 -6.62 4.39 -3.83
CA HIS A 29 -7.55 4.93 -2.86
C HIS A 29 -7.13 6.36 -2.47
N PRO A 30 -8.03 7.36 -2.48
CA PRO A 30 -7.68 8.77 -2.25
C PRO A 30 -6.98 9.01 -0.90
N ARG A 31 -7.29 8.20 0.12
CA ARG A 31 -6.63 8.27 1.44
C ARG A 31 -5.20 7.72 1.46
N PHE A 32 -4.89 6.77 0.56
CA PHE A 32 -3.62 6.06 0.51
C PHE A 32 -2.74 6.48 -0.67
N LYS A 33 -3.25 7.30 -1.58
CA LYS A 33 -2.51 7.85 -2.72
C LYS A 33 -1.22 8.54 -2.30
N LYS A 34 -1.23 9.23 -1.16
CA LYS A 34 -0.05 9.87 -0.55
C LYS A 34 1.03 8.89 -0.06
N TYR A 35 0.71 7.61 0.09
CA TYR A 35 1.66 6.58 0.52
C TYR A 35 2.22 5.77 -0.67
N THR A 36 1.82 6.07 -1.91
CA THR A 36 2.18 5.29 -3.12
C THR A 36 3.69 5.18 -3.35
N LEU A 37 4.39 6.30 -3.51
CA LEU A 37 5.85 6.37 -3.61
C LEU A 37 6.58 5.63 -2.48
N TRP A 38 6.14 5.82 -1.23
CA TRP A 38 6.73 5.11 -0.08
C TRP A 38 6.54 3.59 -0.18
N LEU A 39 5.33 3.15 -0.54
CA LEU A 39 5.01 1.72 -0.66
C LEU A 39 5.70 1.05 -1.86
N MET A 40 5.88 1.78 -2.97
CA MET A 40 6.47 1.26 -4.21
C MET A 40 8.00 1.33 -4.23
N THR A 41 8.58 2.36 -3.61
CA THR A 41 9.99 2.73 -3.80
C THR A 41 10.75 2.83 -2.48
N GLY A 42 10.06 2.86 -1.33
CA GLY A 42 10.64 3.16 -0.02
C GLY A 42 10.92 4.64 0.22
N ASP A 43 10.84 5.46 -0.83
CA ASP A 43 11.14 6.89 -0.81
C ASP A 43 9.90 7.75 -0.49
N THR A 44 10.11 8.86 0.21
CA THR A 44 9.05 9.81 0.58
C THR A 44 9.33 11.16 -0.06
N ALA A 45 8.33 11.73 -0.73
CA ALA A 45 8.41 13.03 -1.39
C ALA A 45 7.38 13.98 -0.74
N PRO A 46 7.69 14.54 0.44
CA PRO A 46 6.78 15.44 1.15
C PRO A 46 6.44 16.69 0.33
N GLU A 47 7.31 17.10 -0.59
CA GLU A 47 7.10 18.18 -1.56
C GLU A 47 5.92 17.93 -2.52
N CYS A 48 5.66 16.68 -2.89
CA CYS A 48 4.51 16.28 -3.69
C CYS A 48 3.30 15.84 -2.83
N GLY A 49 3.37 16.02 -1.51
CA GLY A 49 2.37 15.50 -0.57
C GLY A 49 2.42 13.98 -0.42
N GLN A 50 3.51 13.33 -0.86
CA GLN A 50 3.76 11.90 -0.69
C GLN A 50 4.54 11.68 0.61
N VAL A 51 3.85 11.19 1.64
CA VAL A 51 4.39 11.04 3.01
C VAL A 51 4.43 9.57 3.39
N SER A 52 5.30 9.19 4.33
CA SER A 52 5.27 7.91 5.04
C SER A 52 4.19 7.94 6.14
N PRO A 53 3.54 6.80 6.45
CA PRO A 53 2.66 6.69 7.60
C PRO A 53 3.52 6.47 8.86
N GLU A 54 4.33 7.46 9.23
CA GLU A 54 4.84 7.54 10.61
C GLU A 54 3.72 7.98 11.58
#